data_AF-A0A7H8QPV9-F1
#
_entry.id   AF-A0A7H8QPV9-F1
#
_cell.length_a   1.000
_cell.length_b   1.000
_cell.length_c   1.000
_cell.angle_alpha   90.00
_cell.angle_beta   90.00
_cell.angle_gamma   90.00
#
_symmetry.space_group_name_H-M   'P 1'
#
loop_
_entity.id
_entity.type
_entity.pdbx_description
1 polymer ?
#
loop_
_entity_poly.entity_id
_entity_poly.type
_entity_poly.pdbx_seq_one_letter_code
_entity_poly.pdbx_strand_id
1 'polypeptide(L)'
;MSSFTQPTELRPQDQLIAIAAMADVYLVPKPAQSQPSDISLLIERYRTTRLTALQLDPDAFGSTYAREIQFTDEIWLSRLLNPLSKTLVSVDVKPPPTEPVDLARHEWLGTATILGPKVLSETKGSSLWTTYTRDNSNDPPDWPAVKDSNAIYMIAGVFVHPSRRRQGRGKRLIRAVVSTATEEAKSAGASRVTILLEIESENQVPDRLYESAGFWAVDREAGVRQNVQQLLEYSQNEKKRNFLETVELQIGLKNYDPQRDKRFSGTIRLPNVPRPGMTICVIGDQHDLDRSKHLGIESASVDDLKKLNKNKKLIKKLARKYDAFVASETLLRQIPRILGPGLSRAGKFPTPVSHAEDLEAKVTEVKSTIKFQLKKVLCLGVAVGNVGMTEDELISNIMLAINYLVSLLKKGWQNVGSLVIKASMSPPKRLY
;
A
#
# COMPACT_ATOMS: atom_id res chain seq x y z
N MET A 1 5.30 13.13 -27.73
CA MET A 1 4.87 12.34 -28.90
C MET A 1 5.69 11.05 -28.94
N SER A 2 5.06 9.93 -28.59
CA SER A 2 5.34 8.57 -29.08
C SER A 2 4.58 7.59 -28.18
N SER A 3 3.37 7.29 -28.63
CA SER A 3 2.47 6.19 -28.27
C SER A 3 3.13 4.83 -28.49
N PHE A 4 2.82 3.83 -27.65
CA PHE A 4 2.77 2.42 -28.07
C PHE A 4 1.68 1.66 -27.32
N THR A 5 0.61 1.40 -28.06
CA THR A 5 -0.39 0.33 -27.92
C THR A 5 0.20 -1.01 -28.34
N GLN A 6 -0.35 -2.13 -27.85
CA GLN A 6 -0.50 -3.40 -28.61
C GLN A 6 -1.23 -4.51 -27.79
N PRO A 7 -1.73 -5.61 -28.40
CA PRO A 7 -2.99 -5.66 -29.16
C PRO A 7 -3.87 -6.88 -28.77
N THR A 8 -5.18 -6.84 -28.96
CA THR A 8 -5.91 -8.01 -29.50
C THR A 8 -7.28 -7.57 -30.00
N GLU A 9 -7.40 -7.35 -31.32
CA GLU A 9 -8.67 -7.56 -32.00
C GLU A 9 -8.93 -9.07 -31.99
N LEU A 10 -10.02 -9.49 -31.35
CA LEU A 10 -10.61 -10.81 -31.56
C LEU A 10 -11.75 -10.64 -32.56
N ARG A 11 -11.79 -11.52 -33.56
CA ARG A 11 -12.68 -11.44 -34.72
C ARG A 11 -14.14 -11.66 -34.28
N PRO A 12 -15.14 -11.14 -35.02
CA PRO A 12 -16.56 -11.25 -34.65
C PRO A 12 -17.08 -12.70 -34.51
N GLN A 13 -16.38 -13.68 -35.10
CA GLN A 13 -16.73 -15.10 -34.99
C GLN A 13 -16.28 -15.73 -33.66
N ASP A 14 -15.43 -15.07 -32.87
CA ASP A 14 -15.04 -15.49 -31.51
C ASP A 14 -16.03 -15.00 -30.43
N GLN A 15 -17.03 -14.17 -30.78
CA GLN A 15 -18.03 -13.61 -29.86
C GLN A 15 -19.02 -14.66 -29.32
N LEU A 16 -19.13 -15.83 -29.95
CA LEU A 16 -19.94 -16.95 -29.46
C LEU A 16 -19.15 -17.92 -28.57
N ILE A 17 -17.83 -17.74 -28.40
CA ILE A 17 -16.97 -18.71 -27.70
C ILE A 17 -16.45 -18.18 -26.34
N ALA A 18 -16.51 -16.87 -26.08
CA ALA A 18 -15.93 -16.30 -24.85
C ALA A 18 -16.79 -16.47 -23.57
N ILE A 19 -18.10 -16.73 -23.67
CA ILE A 19 -18.95 -17.06 -22.50
C ILE A 19 -18.80 -18.55 -22.12
N ALA A 20 -18.31 -19.40 -23.02
CA ALA A 20 -18.16 -20.84 -22.81
C ALA A 20 -16.91 -21.25 -21.99
N ALA A 21 -16.01 -20.32 -21.66
CA ALA A 21 -14.72 -20.65 -21.04
C ALA A 21 -14.70 -20.70 -19.50
N MET A 22 -15.82 -20.44 -18.82
CA MET A 22 -15.92 -20.56 -17.36
C MET A 22 -17.01 -21.54 -16.96
N ALA A 23 -16.75 -22.82 -17.19
CA ALA A 23 -17.59 -23.91 -16.69
C ALA A 23 -17.97 -23.62 -15.22
N ASP A 24 -19.28 -23.56 -14.95
CA ASP A 24 -19.91 -23.50 -13.63
C ASP A 24 -20.25 -22.10 -13.04
N VAL A 25 -20.18 -21.00 -13.81
CA VAL A 25 -20.59 -19.65 -13.34
C VAL A 25 -21.62 -19.02 -14.28
N TYR A 26 -22.71 -18.50 -13.70
CA TYR A 26 -23.86 -17.96 -14.43
C TYR A 26 -24.28 -16.60 -13.90
N LEU A 27 -24.75 -15.72 -14.78
CA LEU A 27 -25.40 -14.46 -14.41
C LEU A 27 -26.85 -14.74 -14.03
N VAL A 28 -27.29 -14.26 -12.87
CA VAL A 28 -28.69 -14.36 -12.46
C VAL A 28 -29.55 -13.46 -13.36
N PRO A 29 -30.56 -14.00 -14.06
CA PRO A 29 -31.40 -13.20 -14.95
C PRO A 29 -32.23 -12.20 -14.14
N LYS A 30 -32.36 -10.97 -14.66
CA LYS A 30 -33.28 -9.99 -14.07
C LYS A 30 -34.73 -10.41 -14.41
N PRO A 31 -35.68 -10.40 -13.45
CA PRO A 31 -37.05 -10.91 -13.60
C PRO A 31 -37.94 -10.31 -14.72
N ALA A 32 -37.44 -9.48 -15.62
CA ALA A 32 -38.26 -8.83 -16.66
C ALA A 32 -38.82 -9.80 -17.73
N GLN A 33 -38.36 -11.06 -17.76
CA GLN A 33 -38.69 -12.04 -18.81
C GLN A 33 -39.14 -13.42 -18.26
N SER A 34 -39.35 -13.56 -16.95
CA SER A 34 -39.57 -14.87 -16.28
C SER A 34 -41.01 -15.05 -15.79
N GLN A 35 -41.53 -16.28 -15.76
CA GLN A 35 -42.86 -16.57 -15.18
C GLN A 35 -42.88 -16.31 -13.66
N PRO A 36 -44.04 -15.92 -13.07
CA PRO A 36 -44.15 -15.55 -11.65
C PRO A 36 -43.68 -16.62 -10.66
N SER A 37 -43.90 -17.91 -10.98
CA SER A 37 -43.52 -19.05 -10.15
C SER A 37 -42.00 -19.24 -10.04
N ASP A 38 -41.26 -18.93 -11.11
CA ASP A 38 -39.81 -19.10 -11.15
C ASP A 38 -39.09 -17.96 -10.40
N ILE A 39 -39.73 -16.79 -10.32
CA ILE A 39 -39.23 -15.62 -9.59
C ILE A 39 -39.25 -15.89 -8.08
N SER A 40 -40.34 -16.46 -7.55
CA SER A 40 -40.44 -16.79 -6.12
C SER A 40 -39.38 -17.79 -5.69
N LEU A 41 -39.11 -18.82 -6.49
CA LEU A 41 -38.08 -19.82 -6.21
C LEU A 41 -36.67 -19.22 -6.29
N LEU A 42 -36.43 -18.30 -7.22
CA LEU A 42 -35.15 -17.58 -7.34
C LEU A 42 -34.89 -16.66 -6.14
N ILE A 43 -35.92 -15.96 -5.65
CA ILE A 43 -35.86 -15.14 -4.43
C ILE A 43 -35.52 -16.03 -3.23
N GLU A 44 -36.20 -17.16 -3.10
CA GLU A 44 -35.94 -18.11 -2.02
C GLU A 44 -34.49 -18.59 -2.05
N ARG A 45 -33.96 -18.96 -3.22
CA ARG A 45 -32.55 -19.35 -3.38
C ARG A 45 -31.58 -18.23 -3.00
N TYR A 46 -31.80 -17.02 -3.51
CA TYR A 46 -30.96 -15.86 -3.16
C TYR A 46 -30.97 -15.60 -1.65
N ARG A 47 -32.15 -15.65 -1.03
CA ARG A 47 -32.35 -15.48 0.42
C ARG A 47 -31.62 -16.57 1.20
N THR A 48 -31.81 -17.85 0.87
CA THR A 48 -31.15 -18.96 1.57
C THR A 48 -29.64 -18.85 1.49
N THR A 49 -29.07 -18.66 0.30
CA THR A 49 -27.62 -18.58 0.12
C THR A 49 -27.03 -17.37 0.85
N ARG A 50 -27.71 -16.23 0.84
CA ARG A 50 -27.26 -15.03 1.57
C ARG A 50 -27.30 -15.23 3.08
N LEU A 51 -28.38 -15.80 3.60
CA LEU A 51 -28.52 -16.09 5.03
C LEU A 51 -27.48 -17.11 5.51
N THR A 52 -27.22 -18.16 4.73
CA THR A 52 -26.15 -19.13 5.01
C THR A 52 -24.77 -18.47 5.03
N ALA A 53 -24.51 -17.54 4.10
CA ALA A 53 -23.25 -16.78 4.09
C ALA A 53 -23.06 -15.97 5.38
N LEU A 54 -24.11 -15.30 5.85
CA LEU A 54 -24.07 -14.49 7.08
C LEU A 54 -23.96 -15.33 8.36
N GLN A 55 -24.45 -16.57 8.35
CA GLN A 55 -24.28 -17.50 9.49
C GLN A 55 -22.87 -18.08 9.56
N LEU A 56 -22.28 -18.41 8.41
CA LEU A 56 -21.00 -19.09 8.34
C LEU A 56 -19.81 -18.14 8.51
N ASP A 57 -19.90 -16.93 7.97
CA ASP A 57 -18.82 -15.93 8.06
C ASP A 57 -19.40 -14.56 8.43
N PRO A 58 -19.88 -14.35 9.67
CA PRO A 58 -20.49 -13.07 10.08
C PRO A 58 -19.51 -11.89 9.97
N ASP A 59 -18.22 -12.13 10.23
CA ASP A 59 -17.15 -11.12 10.17
C ASP A 59 -16.70 -10.79 8.73
N ALA A 60 -17.31 -11.40 7.71
CA ALA A 60 -16.97 -11.17 6.30
C ALA A 60 -17.97 -10.25 5.59
N PHE A 61 -19.05 -9.83 6.26
CA PHE A 61 -20.12 -9.02 5.68
C PHE A 61 -20.54 -7.90 6.65
N GLY A 62 -20.71 -6.67 6.14
CA GLY A 62 -21.22 -5.55 6.94
C GLY A 62 -22.69 -5.62 7.37
N SER A 63 -23.37 -6.76 7.19
CA SER A 63 -24.78 -6.99 7.57
C SER A 63 -24.87 -8.26 8.41
N THR A 64 -25.81 -8.32 9.36
CA THR A 64 -25.93 -9.44 10.30
C THR A 64 -27.09 -10.37 9.96
N TYR A 65 -26.93 -11.67 10.24
CA TYR A 65 -27.99 -12.66 10.06
C TYR A 65 -29.29 -12.27 10.78
N ALA A 66 -29.18 -11.79 12.02
CA ALA A 66 -30.31 -11.37 12.86
C ALA A 66 -31.14 -10.25 12.22
N ARG A 67 -30.51 -9.40 11.39
CA ARG A 67 -31.18 -8.34 10.65
C ARG A 67 -31.82 -8.85 9.37
N GLU A 68 -31.08 -9.62 8.56
CA GLU A 68 -31.56 -10.02 7.22
C GLU A 68 -32.66 -11.09 7.25
N ILE A 69 -32.76 -11.89 8.32
CA ILE A 69 -33.83 -12.89 8.45
C ILE A 69 -35.23 -12.24 8.56
N GLN A 70 -35.29 -11.02 9.10
CA GLN A 70 -36.53 -10.25 9.31
C GLN A 70 -37.03 -9.56 8.04
N PHE A 71 -36.27 -9.60 6.94
CA PHE A 71 -36.66 -8.96 5.69
C PHE A 71 -37.79 -9.72 4.99
N THR A 72 -38.75 -8.96 4.47
CA THR A 72 -39.85 -9.46 3.64
C THR A 72 -39.35 -9.81 2.24
N ASP A 73 -40.11 -10.64 1.53
CA ASP A 73 -39.77 -11.07 0.17
C ASP A 73 -39.71 -9.88 -0.82
N GLU A 74 -40.43 -8.79 -0.54
CA GLU A 74 -40.36 -7.52 -1.28
C GLU A 74 -38.97 -6.87 -1.22
N ILE A 75 -38.31 -6.92 -0.05
CA ILE A 75 -36.95 -6.38 0.12
C ILE A 75 -35.96 -7.24 -0.68
N TRP A 76 -36.11 -8.56 -0.66
CA TRP A 76 -35.28 -9.47 -1.45
C TRP A 76 -35.48 -9.28 -2.95
N LEU A 77 -36.73 -9.08 -3.39
CA LEU A 77 -37.08 -8.76 -4.76
C LEU A 77 -36.44 -7.43 -5.20
N SER A 78 -36.51 -6.37 -4.38
CA SER A 78 -35.88 -5.08 -4.71
C SER A 78 -34.35 -5.17 -4.88
N ARG A 79 -33.68 -6.06 -4.14
CA ARG A 79 -32.24 -6.31 -4.28
C ARG A 79 -31.90 -7.00 -5.60
N LEU A 80 -32.71 -7.96 -6.02
CA LEU A 80 -32.57 -8.66 -7.30
C LEU A 80 -32.94 -7.78 -8.51
N LEU A 81 -33.93 -6.90 -8.34
CA LEU A 81 -34.38 -5.95 -9.37
C LEU A 81 -33.50 -4.71 -9.49
N ASN A 82 -32.55 -4.51 -8.58
CA ASN A 82 -31.71 -3.32 -8.59
C ASN A 82 -31.02 -3.15 -9.96
N PRO A 83 -31.22 -2.02 -10.67
CA PRO A 83 -30.68 -1.83 -12.02
C PRO A 83 -29.15 -1.79 -12.03
N LEU A 84 -28.52 -1.32 -10.96
CA LEU A 84 -27.06 -1.25 -10.80
C LEU A 84 -26.44 -2.55 -10.32
N SER A 85 -27.21 -3.46 -9.72
CA SER A 85 -26.68 -4.74 -9.21
C SER A 85 -26.69 -5.81 -10.29
N LYS A 86 -25.64 -6.63 -10.27
CA LYS A 86 -25.55 -7.88 -11.02
C LYS A 86 -24.99 -8.95 -10.12
N THR A 87 -25.71 -10.04 -9.95
CA THR A 87 -25.30 -11.18 -9.14
C THR A 87 -24.90 -12.34 -10.04
N LEU A 88 -23.68 -12.81 -9.88
CA LEU A 88 -23.16 -14.01 -10.51
C LEU A 88 -23.15 -15.15 -9.49
N VAL A 89 -23.54 -16.33 -9.92
CA VAL A 89 -23.66 -17.53 -9.08
C VAL A 89 -22.84 -18.67 -9.65
N SER A 90 -22.27 -19.49 -8.79
CA SER A 90 -21.58 -20.73 -9.18
C SER A 90 -22.37 -21.95 -8.74
N VAL A 91 -22.54 -22.90 -9.66
CA VAL A 91 -23.32 -24.14 -9.49
C VAL A 91 -22.40 -25.36 -9.70
N ASP A 92 -22.74 -26.57 -9.22
CA ASP A 92 -21.89 -27.77 -9.39
C ASP A 92 -22.08 -28.48 -10.76
N VAL A 93 -22.98 -27.98 -11.61
CA VAL A 93 -23.36 -28.63 -12.87
C VAL A 93 -22.58 -28.03 -14.04
N LYS A 94 -21.96 -28.90 -14.84
CA LYS A 94 -21.49 -28.61 -16.20
C LYS A 94 -22.59 -28.99 -17.20
N PRO A 95 -23.52 -28.08 -17.54
CA PRO A 95 -24.48 -28.35 -18.60
C PRO A 95 -23.75 -28.43 -19.96
N PRO A 96 -24.31 -29.16 -20.93
CA PRO A 96 -23.92 -29.02 -22.33
C PRO A 96 -24.16 -27.57 -22.80
N PRO A 97 -23.35 -27.04 -23.73
CA PRO A 97 -23.36 -25.62 -24.14
C PRO A 97 -24.64 -25.12 -24.83
N THR A 98 -25.65 -25.99 -24.99
CA THR A 98 -26.84 -25.76 -25.82
C THR A 98 -28.14 -25.48 -25.06
N GLU A 99 -28.18 -25.59 -23.72
CA GLU A 99 -29.40 -25.36 -22.93
C GLU A 99 -29.22 -24.34 -21.79
N PRO A 100 -30.20 -23.47 -21.54
CA PRO A 100 -30.18 -22.57 -20.38
C PRO A 100 -30.31 -23.35 -19.07
N VAL A 101 -29.41 -23.11 -18.12
CA VAL A 101 -29.47 -23.74 -16.79
C VAL A 101 -30.59 -23.10 -15.97
N ASP A 102 -31.50 -23.92 -15.46
CA ASP A 102 -32.47 -23.47 -14.45
C ASP A 102 -31.77 -23.23 -13.12
N LEU A 103 -31.41 -21.98 -12.85
CA LEU A 103 -30.71 -21.55 -11.63
C LEU A 103 -31.56 -21.65 -10.37
N ALA A 104 -32.89 -21.78 -10.48
CA ALA A 104 -33.79 -21.82 -9.33
C ALA A 104 -33.82 -23.23 -8.69
N ARG A 105 -33.57 -24.26 -9.49
CA ARG A 105 -33.56 -25.67 -9.04
C ARG A 105 -32.22 -26.17 -8.52
N HIS A 106 -31.14 -25.42 -8.73
CA HIS A 106 -29.79 -25.82 -8.36
C HIS A 106 -29.28 -25.08 -7.12
N GLU A 107 -28.43 -25.75 -6.33
CA GLU A 107 -27.78 -25.16 -5.17
C GLU A 107 -26.67 -24.19 -5.59
N TRP A 108 -26.66 -23.01 -4.98
CA TRP A 108 -25.65 -21.98 -5.25
C TRP A 108 -24.46 -22.17 -4.30
N LEU A 109 -23.34 -22.61 -4.85
CA LEU A 109 -22.11 -22.91 -4.10
C LEU A 109 -21.20 -21.68 -3.93
N GLY A 110 -21.49 -20.60 -4.65
CA GLY A 110 -20.84 -19.32 -4.46
C GLY A 110 -21.58 -18.20 -5.17
N THR A 111 -21.44 -16.98 -4.66
CA THR A 111 -22.11 -15.79 -5.18
C THR A 111 -21.12 -14.64 -5.24
N ALA A 112 -21.26 -13.78 -6.25
CA ALA A 112 -20.51 -12.53 -6.34
C ALA A 112 -21.43 -11.44 -6.88
N THR A 113 -21.52 -10.32 -6.18
CA THR A 113 -22.37 -9.19 -6.59
C THR A 113 -21.50 -8.00 -6.93
N ILE A 114 -21.72 -7.42 -8.11
CA ILE A 114 -21.10 -6.18 -8.57
C ILE A 114 -22.16 -5.08 -8.71
N LEU A 115 -21.78 -3.86 -8.38
CA LEU A 115 -22.58 -2.64 -8.48
C LEU A 115 -21.95 -1.70 -9.51
N GLY A 116 -22.77 -1.14 -10.40
CA GLY A 116 -22.34 -0.15 -11.39
C GLY A 116 -22.97 -0.35 -12.78
N PRO A 117 -22.58 0.47 -13.77
CA PRO A 117 -21.53 1.49 -13.71
C PRO A 117 -21.94 2.81 -13.03
N LYS A 118 -21.01 3.44 -12.29
CA LYS A 118 -21.08 4.88 -11.90
C LYS A 118 -19.89 5.63 -12.49
N VAL A 119 -20.04 6.93 -12.73
CA VAL A 119 -18.97 7.82 -13.24
C VAL A 119 -18.42 8.67 -12.10
N LEU A 120 -17.12 8.95 -12.12
CA LEU A 120 -16.51 9.81 -11.10
C LEU A 120 -16.99 11.27 -11.27
N SER A 121 -17.66 11.81 -10.25
CA SER A 121 -17.98 13.24 -10.19
C SER A 121 -16.71 14.04 -9.87
N GLU A 122 -16.36 15.03 -10.72
CA GLU A 122 -15.19 15.93 -10.55
C GLU A 122 -15.40 17.01 -9.48
N THR A 123 -16.02 16.68 -8.36
CA THR A 123 -16.19 17.61 -7.23
C THR A 123 -15.00 17.53 -6.27
N LYS A 124 -14.61 18.66 -5.68
CA LYS A 124 -13.49 18.73 -4.71
C LYS A 124 -13.75 17.75 -3.54
N GLY A 125 -12.89 16.74 -3.41
CA GLY A 125 -12.99 15.71 -2.36
C GLY A 125 -13.71 14.43 -2.79
N SER A 126 -13.99 14.25 -4.09
CA SER A 126 -14.45 12.98 -4.67
C SER A 126 -13.25 12.07 -4.93
N SER A 127 -13.11 11.00 -4.14
CA SER A 127 -12.20 9.89 -4.42
C SER A 127 -12.98 8.75 -5.09
N LEU A 128 -12.27 7.82 -5.74
CA LEU A 128 -12.86 6.61 -6.31
C LEU A 128 -13.79 5.90 -5.30
N TRP A 129 -13.46 5.93 -4.00
CA TRP A 129 -14.19 5.24 -2.93
C TRP A 129 -15.45 6.00 -2.51
N THR A 130 -15.45 7.32 -2.59
CA THR A 130 -16.63 8.13 -2.29
C THR A 130 -17.76 7.96 -3.30
N THR A 131 -17.48 7.43 -4.49
CA THR A 131 -18.46 7.16 -5.56
C THR A 131 -19.61 6.25 -5.12
N TYR A 132 -19.31 5.28 -4.25
CA TYR A 132 -20.31 4.31 -3.76
C TYR A 132 -20.62 4.46 -2.26
N THR A 133 -19.80 5.20 -1.50
CA THR A 133 -20.05 5.41 -0.05
C THR A 133 -20.79 6.69 0.28
N ARG A 134 -20.72 7.75 -0.56
CA ARG A 134 -21.49 8.99 -0.36
C ARG A 134 -22.87 8.95 -1.01
N ASP A 135 -22.99 8.28 -2.14
CA ASP A 135 -24.18 8.28 -2.97
C ASP A 135 -24.74 6.85 -3.10
N ASN A 136 -25.56 6.47 -2.12
CA ASN A 136 -26.25 5.17 -2.06
C ASN A 136 -27.49 5.12 -2.96
N SER A 137 -27.64 6.07 -3.90
CA SER A 137 -28.67 6.03 -4.92
C SER A 137 -28.56 4.76 -5.76
N ASN A 138 -29.69 4.05 -5.88
CA ASN A 138 -29.89 2.90 -6.77
C ASN A 138 -30.42 3.35 -8.14
N ASP A 139 -30.15 4.59 -8.54
CA ASP A 139 -30.62 5.14 -9.79
C ASP A 139 -30.02 4.36 -10.97
N PRO A 140 -30.78 4.21 -12.08
CA PRO A 140 -30.26 3.53 -13.27
C PRO A 140 -28.93 4.14 -13.73
N PRO A 141 -28.01 3.32 -14.28
CA PRO A 141 -26.76 3.84 -14.79
C PRO A 141 -26.98 4.92 -15.86
N ASP A 142 -26.31 6.06 -15.72
CA ASP A 142 -26.30 7.14 -16.71
C ASP A 142 -25.39 6.74 -17.88
N TRP A 143 -25.92 5.95 -18.80
CA TRP A 143 -25.21 5.45 -19.98
C TRP A 143 -24.59 6.55 -20.84
N PRO A 144 -25.26 7.69 -21.10
CA PRO A 144 -24.62 8.84 -21.75
C PRO A 144 -23.36 9.35 -21.05
N ALA A 145 -23.36 9.43 -19.72
CA ALA A 145 -22.19 9.88 -18.95
C ALA A 145 -21.05 8.85 -18.91
N VAL A 146 -21.36 7.57 -19.08
CA VAL A 146 -20.38 6.47 -19.13
C VAL A 146 -19.57 6.47 -20.43
N LYS A 147 -20.12 7.05 -21.51
CA LYS A 147 -19.44 7.16 -22.80
C LYS A 147 -18.18 8.02 -22.69
N ASP A 148 -17.06 7.53 -23.22
CA ASP A 148 -15.75 8.18 -23.21
C ASP A 148 -15.16 8.47 -21.80
N SER A 149 -15.82 8.01 -20.72
CA SER A 149 -15.41 8.26 -19.34
C SER A 149 -14.87 7.01 -18.63
N ASN A 150 -14.45 7.17 -17.38
CA ASN A 150 -13.99 6.07 -16.54
C ASN A 150 -15.19 5.41 -15.83
N ALA A 151 -15.63 4.25 -16.32
CA ALA A 151 -16.68 3.46 -15.71
C ALA A 151 -16.17 2.80 -14.42
N ILE A 152 -16.73 3.21 -13.29
CA ILE A 152 -16.39 2.65 -11.98
C ILE A 152 -17.43 1.58 -11.64
N TYR A 153 -16.95 0.43 -11.17
CA TYR A 153 -17.75 -0.64 -10.60
C TYR A 153 -17.24 -0.99 -9.20
N MET A 154 -18.10 -1.53 -8.35
CA MET A 154 -17.73 -1.99 -7.01
C MET A 154 -18.24 -3.41 -6.76
N ILE A 155 -17.35 -4.31 -6.33
CA ILE A 155 -17.71 -5.64 -5.85
C ILE A 155 -18.26 -5.48 -4.43
N ALA A 156 -19.56 -5.68 -4.27
CA ALA A 156 -20.27 -5.48 -3.00
C ALA A 156 -20.21 -6.70 -2.08
N GLY A 157 -19.92 -7.88 -2.62
CA GLY A 157 -19.76 -9.08 -1.81
C GLY A 157 -19.43 -10.31 -2.63
N VAL A 158 -18.60 -11.18 -2.07
CA VAL A 158 -18.23 -12.47 -2.64
C VAL A 158 -18.36 -13.53 -1.56
N PHE A 159 -19.08 -14.61 -1.86
CA PHE A 159 -19.23 -15.76 -0.98
C PHE A 159 -18.89 -17.05 -1.72
N VAL A 160 -18.21 -17.96 -1.04
CA VAL A 160 -18.01 -19.33 -1.51
C VAL A 160 -18.25 -20.28 -0.34
N HIS A 161 -19.10 -21.27 -0.57
CA HIS A 161 -19.44 -22.27 0.45
C HIS A 161 -18.18 -22.96 1.00
N PRO A 162 -18.03 -23.14 2.33
CA PRO A 162 -16.83 -23.70 2.94
C PRO A 162 -16.36 -25.03 2.33
N SER A 163 -17.29 -25.95 2.04
CA SER A 163 -17.03 -27.27 1.45
C SER A 163 -16.39 -27.24 0.05
N ARG A 164 -16.32 -26.07 -0.59
CA ARG A 164 -15.76 -25.88 -1.94
C ARG A 164 -14.72 -24.75 -1.99
N ARG A 165 -14.25 -24.26 -0.84
CA ARG A 165 -13.13 -23.30 -0.76
C ARG A 165 -11.83 -23.96 -1.24
N ARG A 166 -10.88 -23.14 -1.69
CA ARG A 166 -9.55 -23.56 -2.20
C ARG A 166 -9.56 -24.44 -3.47
N GLN A 167 -10.72 -24.63 -4.11
CA GLN A 167 -10.85 -25.32 -5.42
C GLN A 167 -10.86 -24.32 -6.61
N GLY A 168 -10.41 -23.08 -6.38
CA GLY A 168 -10.35 -22.03 -7.41
C GLY A 168 -11.70 -21.40 -7.78
N ARG A 169 -12.83 -21.81 -7.18
CA ARG A 169 -14.17 -21.25 -7.46
C ARG A 169 -14.25 -19.74 -7.22
N GLY A 170 -13.72 -19.24 -6.10
CA GLY A 170 -13.70 -17.79 -5.82
C GLY A 170 -12.94 -16.98 -6.87
N LYS A 171 -11.81 -17.51 -7.37
CA LYS A 171 -11.03 -16.86 -8.44
C LYS A 171 -11.79 -16.85 -9.77
N ARG A 172 -12.54 -17.90 -10.08
CA ARG A 172 -13.40 -17.97 -11.28
C ARG A 172 -14.54 -16.96 -11.17
N LEU A 173 -15.22 -16.87 -10.03
CA LEU A 173 -16.27 -15.88 -9.78
C LEU A 173 -15.76 -14.45 -9.97
N ILE A 174 -14.62 -14.10 -9.35
CA ILE A 174 -14.04 -12.75 -9.47
C ILE A 174 -13.66 -12.44 -10.94
N ARG A 175 -13.07 -13.39 -11.66
CA ARG A 175 -12.75 -13.20 -13.08
C ARG A 175 -13.99 -13.05 -13.95
N ALA A 176 -15.04 -13.82 -13.69
CA ALA A 176 -16.32 -13.70 -14.38
C ALA A 176 -16.97 -12.33 -14.14
N VAL A 177 -16.92 -11.83 -12.90
CA VAL A 177 -17.36 -10.48 -12.53
C VAL A 177 -16.59 -9.42 -13.32
N VAL A 178 -15.25 -9.53 -13.37
CA VAL A 178 -14.39 -8.60 -14.12
C VAL A 178 -14.70 -8.65 -15.62
N SER A 179 -14.90 -9.83 -16.21
CA SER A 179 -15.26 -9.98 -17.63
C SER A 179 -16.60 -9.29 -17.92
N THR A 180 -17.62 -9.58 -17.11
CA THR A 180 -18.97 -9.02 -17.27
C THR A 180 -18.95 -7.50 -17.21
N ALA A 181 -18.29 -6.92 -16.20
CA ALA A 181 -18.17 -5.46 -16.08
C ALA A 181 -17.39 -4.83 -17.24
N THR A 182 -16.37 -5.52 -17.74
CA THR A 182 -15.56 -5.04 -18.86
C THR A 182 -16.34 -5.08 -20.17
N GLU A 183 -17.09 -6.14 -20.44
CA GLU A 183 -17.93 -6.29 -21.64
C GLU A 183 -19.05 -5.25 -21.67
N GLU A 184 -19.68 -5.01 -20.53
CA GLU A 184 -20.72 -3.99 -20.39
C GLU A 184 -20.16 -2.57 -20.58
N ALA A 185 -19.03 -2.25 -19.94
CA ALA A 185 -18.40 -0.95 -20.12
C ALA A 185 -17.91 -0.72 -21.55
N LYS A 186 -17.43 -1.76 -22.23
CA LYS A 186 -17.08 -1.70 -23.67
C LYS A 186 -18.31 -1.44 -24.53
N SER A 187 -19.41 -2.14 -24.26
CA SER A 187 -20.67 -1.96 -24.98
C SER A 187 -21.24 -0.54 -24.78
N ALA A 188 -21.00 0.06 -23.61
CA ALA A 188 -21.35 1.44 -23.30
C ALA A 188 -20.37 2.49 -23.87
N GLY A 189 -19.24 2.08 -24.46
CA GLY A 189 -18.25 3.00 -25.02
C GLY A 189 -17.37 3.71 -23.98
N ALA A 190 -17.13 3.11 -22.81
CA ALA A 190 -16.25 3.68 -21.79
C ALA A 190 -14.77 3.66 -22.21
N SER A 191 -14.03 4.73 -21.90
CA SER A 191 -12.60 4.82 -22.22
C SER A 191 -11.72 4.03 -21.24
N ARG A 192 -12.19 3.85 -20.01
CA ARG A 192 -11.51 3.09 -18.96
C ARG A 192 -12.50 2.40 -18.02
N VAL A 193 -12.10 1.27 -17.45
CA VAL A 193 -12.89 0.50 -16.47
C VAL A 193 -12.10 0.39 -15.18
N THR A 194 -12.71 0.76 -14.06
CA THR A 194 -12.11 0.69 -12.72
C THR A 194 -13.02 -0.16 -11.83
N ILE A 195 -12.51 -1.26 -11.27
CA ILE A 195 -13.28 -2.15 -10.39
C ILE A 195 -12.73 -2.06 -8.97
N LEU A 196 -13.59 -1.71 -8.04
CA LEU A 196 -13.27 -1.49 -6.62
C LEU A 196 -13.76 -2.65 -5.78
N LEU A 197 -13.07 -2.91 -4.68
CA LEU A 197 -13.53 -3.81 -3.63
C LEU A 197 -13.02 -3.28 -2.29
N GLU A 198 -13.84 -3.46 -1.26
CA GLU A 198 -13.50 -3.10 0.11
C GLU A 198 -13.27 -4.40 0.90
N ILE A 199 -12.18 -4.44 1.66
CA ILE A 199 -11.84 -5.57 2.52
C ILE A 199 -11.76 -5.03 3.94
N GLU A 200 -12.51 -5.61 4.86
CA GLU A 200 -12.37 -5.29 6.28
C GLU A 200 -11.00 -5.77 6.79
N SER A 201 -10.31 -4.89 7.52
CA SER A 201 -8.87 -4.97 7.82
C SER A 201 -8.41 -6.20 8.61
N GLU A 202 -9.32 -6.99 9.16
CA GLU A 202 -9.01 -8.18 9.96
C GLU A 202 -8.98 -9.48 9.16
N ASN A 203 -9.44 -9.47 7.89
CA ASN A 203 -9.58 -10.69 7.11
C ASN A 203 -8.38 -10.89 6.16
N GLN A 204 -7.43 -11.78 6.52
CA GLN A 204 -6.19 -12.03 5.73
C GLN A 204 -6.38 -12.96 4.52
N VAL A 205 -7.51 -13.68 4.44
CA VAL A 205 -7.79 -14.67 3.39
C VAL A 205 -8.18 -14.01 2.05
N PRO A 206 -9.00 -12.95 2.01
CA PRO A 206 -9.38 -12.26 0.78
C PRO A 206 -8.20 -11.60 0.05
N ASP A 207 -7.20 -11.06 0.77
CA ASP A 207 -6.03 -10.38 0.16
C ASP A 207 -5.32 -11.24 -0.89
N ARG A 208 -4.97 -12.48 -0.54
CA ARG A 208 -4.29 -13.38 -1.49
C ARG A 208 -5.17 -13.79 -2.66
N LEU A 209 -6.49 -13.92 -2.44
CA LEU A 209 -7.43 -14.28 -3.50
C LEU A 209 -7.53 -13.14 -4.53
N TYR A 210 -7.72 -11.91 -4.06
CA TYR A 210 -7.84 -10.72 -4.90
C TYR A 210 -6.52 -10.37 -5.58
N GLU A 211 -5.37 -10.47 -4.90
CA GLU A 211 -4.04 -10.34 -5.51
C GLU A 211 -3.85 -11.37 -6.64
N SER A 212 -4.22 -12.64 -6.41
CA SER A 212 -4.12 -13.68 -7.44
C SER A 212 -5.06 -13.49 -8.63
N ALA A 213 -6.11 -12.69 -8.45
CA ALA A 213 -7.06 -12.28 -9.48
C ALA A 213 -6.64 -10.99 -10.20
N GLY A 214 -5.58 -10.31 -9.73
CA GLY A 214 -5.00 -9.13 -10.38
C GLY A 214 -5.34 -7.79 -9.71
N PHE A 215 -5.98 -7.80 -8.55
CA PHE A 215 -6.25 -6.57 -7.78
C PHE A 215 -5.02 -6.15 -6.97
N TRP A 216 -4.86 -4.85 -6.76
CA TRP A 216 -3.83 -4.29 -5.87
C TRP A 216 -4.46 -3.27 -4.92
N ALA A 217 -3.96 -3.18 -3.70
CA ALA A 217 -4.41 -2.19 -2.72
C ALA A 217 -4.03 -0.77 -3.17
N VAL A 218 -5.02 0.12 -3.28
CA VAL A 218 -4.86 1.50 -3.79
C VAL A 218 -4.74 2.54 -2.69
N ASP A 219 -5.31 2.31 -1.50
CA ASP A 219 -5.33 3.32 -0.43
C ASP A 219 -4.30 3.04 0.68
N ARG A 220 -3.04 3.42 0.43
CA ARG A 220 -1.97 3.32 1.44
C ARG A 220 -1.78 4.62 2.23
N GLU A 221 -2.27 5.75 1.74
CA GLU A 221 -2.07 7.04 2.40
C GLU A 221 -2.96 7.19 3.64
N ALA A 222 -4.22 6.74 3.57
CA ALA A 222 -5.12 6.73 4.72
C ALA A 222 -4.58 5.83 5.87
N GLY A 223 -4.06 4.65 5.52
CA GLY A 223 -3.47 3.73 6.49
C GLY A 223 -2.19 4.26 7.14
N VAL A 224 -1.33 4.94 6.38
CA VAL A 224 -0.10 5.55 6.94
C VAL A 224 -0.46 6.64 7.96
N ARG A 225 -1.42 7.51 7.62
CA ARG A 225 -1.86 8.59 8.54
C ARG A 225 -2.44 8.04 9.83
N GLN A 226 -3.36 7.08 9.74
CA GLN A 226 -3.97 6.44 10.91
C GLN A 226 -2.91 5.74 11.79
N ASN A 227 -1.95 5.04 11.17
CA ASN A 227 -0.87 4.37 11.90
C ASN A 227 0.06 5.36 12.61
N VAL A 228 0.36 6.49 11.97
CA VAL A 228 1.17 7.57 12.56
C VAL A 228 0.44 8.23 13.72
N GLN A 229 -0.85 8.53 13.55
CA GLN A 229 -1.69 9.11 14.61
C GLN A 229 -1.74 8.19 15.83
N GLN A 230 -2.06 6.90 15.64
CA GLN A 230 -2.08 5.91 16.72
C GLN A 230 -0.71 5.77 17.41
N LEU A 231 0.39 5.88 16.65
CA LEU A 231 1.74 5.79 17.20
C LEU A 231 2.06 7.01 18.09
N LEU A 232 1.70 8.22 17.64
CA LEU A 232 1.91 9.44 18.40
C LEU A 232 1.01 9.48 19.64
N GLU A 233 -0.26 9.09 19.51
CA GLU A 233 -1.20 9.00 20.62
C GLU A 233 -0.71 8.02 21.70
N TYR A 234 -0.22 6.84 21.30
CA TYR A 234 0.34 5.87 22.24
C TYR A 234 1.55 6.43 23.02
N SER A 235 2.49 7.03 22.31
CA SER A 235 3.73 7.56 22.92
C SER A 235 3.49 8.83 23.75
N GLN A 236 2.47 9.63 23.43
CA GLN A 236 2.16 10.87 24.17
C GLN A 236 1.19 10.65 25.33
N ASN A 237 0.16 9.80 25.17
CA ASN A 237 -0.97 9.72 26.10
C ASN A 237 -0.98 8.44 26.94
N GLU A 238 -0.71 7.26 26.35
CA GLU A 238 -0.78 5.99 27.09
C GLU A 238 0.47 5.72 27.95
N LYS A 239 1.65 5.79 27.34
CA LYS A 239 2.92 5.47 28.01
C LYS A 239 3.99 6.52 27.76
N LYS A 240 3.68 7.76 28.16
CA LYS A 240 4.59 8.89 28.05
C LYS A 240 5.95 8.58 28.70
N ARG A 241 7.02 8.91 27.98
CA ARG A 241 8.40 8.74 28.42
C ARG A 241 9.03 10.09 28.75
N ASN A 242 10.01 10.08 29.64
CA ASN A 242 10.75 11.28 30.07
C ASN A 242 11.83 11.73 29.07
N PHE A 243 11.86 11.15 27.87
CA PHE A 243 12.78 11.52 26.80
C PHE A 243 12.06 11.60 25.45
N LEU A 244 12.60 12.37 24.52
CA LEU A 244 12.06 12.49 23.17
C LEU A 244 12.33 11.21 22.37
N GLU A 245 11.28 10.44 22.10
CA GLU A 245 11.39 9.20 21.33
C GLU A 245 11.68 9.47 19.84
N THR A 246 12.55 8.66 19.26
CA THR A 246 12.82 8.65 17.82
C THR A 246 11.89 7.65 17.14
N VAL A 247 11.30 8.07 16.01
CA VAL A 247 10.48 7.25 15.14
C VAL A 247 11.37 6.64 14.04
N GLU A 248 11.40 5.33 13.99
CA GLU A 248 12.17 4.54 13.03
C GLU A 248 11.27 3.83 12.03
N LEU A 249 11.69 3.84 10.77
CA LEU A 249 11.14 3.03 9.70
C LEU A 249 12.02 1.78 9.55
N GLN A 250 11.43 0.63 9.83
CA GLN A 250 12.02 -0.68 9.59
C GLN A 250 11.53 -1.22 8.24
N ILE A 251 12.47 -1.67 7.42
CA ILE A 251 12.21 -2.24 6.11
C ILE A 251 12.69 -3.67 6.07
N GLY A 252 11.83 -4.60 5.64
CA GLY A 252 12.22 -5.94 5.21
C GLY A 252 12.24 -6.02 3.69
N LEU A 253 13.39 -6.32 3.10
CA LEU A 253 13.48 -6.62 1.66
C LEU A 253 13.15 -8.10 1.41
N LYS A 254 12.42 -8.38 0.31
CA LYS A 254 12.14 -9.74 -0.18
C LYS A 254 12.78 -9.95 -1.54
N ASN A 255 13.02 -11.22 -1.88
CA ASN A 255 13.53 -11.62 -3.20
C ASN A 255 14.81 -10.86 -3.63
N TYR A 256 15.66 -10.56 -2.66
CA TYR A 256 16.90 -9.82 -2.86
C TYR A 256 18.06 -10.67 -2.33
N ASP A 257 19.07 -10.91 -3.15
CA ASP A 257 20.25 -11.69 -2.77
C ASP A 257 21.46 -10.74 -2.61
N PRO A 258 21.98 -10.53 -1.38
CA PRO A 258 23.11 -9.63 -1.13
C PRO A 258 24.45 -10.03 -1.78
N GLN A 259 24.52 -11.22 -2.39
CA GLN A 259 25.69 -11.71 -3.14
C GLN A 259 25.52 -11.51 -4.65
N ARG A 260 24.32 -11.74 -5.19
CA ARG A 260 24.04 -11.63 -6.63
C ARG A 260 23.61 -10.22 -7.04
N ASP A 261 22.84 -9.55 -6.20
CA ASP A 261 22.30 -8.23 -6.48
C ASP A 261 23.24 -7.10 -6.03
N LYS A 262 23.22 -5.99 -6.78
CA LYS A 262 24.07 -4.83 -6.52
C LYS A 262 23.65 -4.12 -5.24
N ARG A 263 24.49 -4.19 -4.21
CA ARG A 263 24.31 -3.41 -2.98
C ARG A 263 24.20 -1.91 -3.30
N PHE A 264 23.16 -1.28 -2.76
CA PHE A 264 22.94 0.14 -2.90
C PHE A 264 23.34 0.89 -1.63
N SER A 265 23.80 2.12 -1.82
CA SER A 265 24.00 3.10 -0.77
C SER A 265 23.47 4.42 -1.31
N GLY A 266 22.44 4.96 -0.68
CA GLY A 266 21.82 6.23 -1.05
C GLY A 266 21.65 7.10 0.18
N THR A 267 21.73 8.41 -0.02
CA THR A 267 21.48 9.43 1.00
C THR A 267 20.40 10.36 0.52
N ILE A 268 19.44 10.67 1.39
CA ILE A 268 18.39 11.65 1.10
C ILE A 268 18.26 12.61 2.27
N ARG A 269 18.09 13.90 1.96
CA ARG A 269 17.77 14.94 2.92
C ARG A 269 16.27 14.95 3.18
N LEU A 270 15.88 14.78 4.44
CA LEU A 270 14.50 14.95 4.86
C LEU A 270 14.17 16.44 5.08
N PRO A 271 12.92 16.87 4.87
CA PRO A 271 12.47 18.22 5.18
C PRO A 271 12.69 18.58 6.66
N ASN A 272 12.36 17.67 7.57
CA ASN A 272 12.42 17.89 9.00
C ASN A 272 13.47 17.02 9.68
N VAL A 273 14.14 17.55 10.70
CA VAL A 273 15.29 16.90 11.37
C VAL A 273 14.84 15.73 12.25
N PRO A 274 15.13 14.47 11.89
CA PRO A 274 14.63 13.31 12.62
C PRO A 274 15.29 13.11 13.98
N ARG A 275 16.59 13.45 14.12
CA ARG A 275 17.38 13.25 15.35
C ARG A 275 18.02 14.57 15.82
N PRO A 276 17.32 15.37 16.66
CA PRO A 276 17.86 16.65 17.14
C PRO A 276 19.16 16.51 17.95
N GLY A 277 19.27 15.46 18.77
CA GLY A 277 20.41 15.16 19.64
C GLY A 277 21.60 14.46 18.96
N MET A 278 21.66 14.44 17.62
CA MET A 278 22.76 13.82 16.88
C MET A 278 24.08 14.56 17.13
N THR A 279 25.10 13.84 17.56
CA THR A 279 26.42 14.42 17.87
C THR A 279 27.28 14.52 16.62
N ILE A 280 27.71 15.73 16.28
CA ILE A 280 28.52 16.01 15.09
C ILE A 280 29.86 16.59 15.53
N CYS A 281 30.95 16.09 14.96
CA CYS A 281 32.28 16.63 15.19
C CYS A 281 32.79 17.34 13.94
N VAL A 282 33.26 18.58 14.12
CA VAL A 282 33.85 19.39 13.05
C VAL A 282 35.37 19.23 13.06
N ILE A 283 35.94 18.86 11.92
CA ILE A 283 37.37 18.73 11.68
C ILE A 283 37.79 19.86 10.76
N GLY A 284 38.51 20.84 11.28
CA GLY A 284 38.77 22.07 10.53
C GLY A 284 40.01 22.80 10.96
N ASP A 285 40.30 23.85 10.21
CA ASP A 285 41.35 24.81 10.53
C ASP A 285 40.88 25.76 11.65
N GLN A 286 41.74 26.67 12.10
CA GLN A 286 41.43 27.57 13.22
C GLN A 286 40.12 28.35 13.02
N HIS A 287 39.85 28.78 11.80
CA HIS A 287 38.60 29.47 11.44
C HIS A 287 37.34 28.63 11.74
N ASP A 288 37.37 27.33 11.42
CA ASP A 288 36.22 26.45 11.64
C ASP A 288 36.11 26.00 13.10
N LEU A 289 37.24 25.92 13.81
CA LEU A 289 37.27 25.71 15.26
C LEU A 289 36.55 26.85 15.98
N ASP A 290 36.82 28.08 15.58
CA ASP A 290 36.22 29.26 16.20
C ASP A 290 34.72 29.32 15.89
N ARG A 291 34.29 29.10 14.64
CA ARG A 291 32.86 28.97 14.28
C ARG A 291 32.16 27.87 15.09
N SER A 292 32.76 26.68 15.17
CA SER A 292 32.19 25.54 15.90
C SER A 292 32.03 25.83 17.40
N LYS A 293 33.00 26.54 18.01
CA LYS A 293 32.93 26.93 19.44
C LYS A 293 31.79 27.90 19.71
N HIS A 294 31.54 28.86 18.81
CA HIS A 294 30.39 29.78 18.93
C HIS A 294 29.06 29.03 18.88
N LEU A 295 28.97 27.98 18.06
CA LEU A 295 27.81 27.10 17.94
C LEU A 295 27.71 26.01 19.02
N GLY A 296 28.71 25.90 19.91
CA GLY A 296 28.76 24.85 20.94
C GLY A 296 28.98 23.43 20.41
N ILE A 297 29.55 23.28 19.20
CA ILE A 297 29.82 22.00 18.56
C ILE A 297 31.25 21.55 18.86
N GLU A 298 31.45 20.29 19.27
CA GLU A 298 32.77 19.74 19.53
C GLU A 298 33.60 19.69 18.23
N SER A 299 34.80 20.26 18.28
CA SER A 299 35.68 20.40 17.12
C SER A 299 37.06 19.81 17.41
N ALA A 300 37.72 19.31 16.36
CA ALA A 300 39.01 18.63 16.43
C ALA A 300 40.00 19.26 15.43
N SER A 301 41.18 19.60 15.93
CA SER A 301 42.27 20.17 15.12
C SER A 301 43.05 19.08 14.38
N VAL A 302 43.83 19.49 13.37
CA VAL A 302 44.74 18.60 12.65
C VAL A 302 45.77 17.95 13.58
N ASP A 303 46.24 18.67 14.60
CA ASP A 303 47.26 18.15 15.52
C ASP A 303 46.68 17.13 16.49
N ASP A 304 45.42 17.26 16.88
CA ASP A 304 44.71 16.22 17.64
C ASP A 304 44.48 14.96 16.81
N LEU A 305 44.26 15.10 15.50
CA LEU A 305 44.17 13.97 14.58
C LEU A 305 45.53 13.29 14.35
N LYS A 306 46.64 14.06 14.33
CA LYS A 306 47.99 13.49 14.26
C LYS A 306 48.34 12.68 15.50
N LYS A 307 47.91 13.08 16.71
CA LYS A 307 48.10 12.29 17.95
C LYS A 307 47.46 10.91 17.86
N LEU A 308 46.42 10.74 17.04
CA LEU A 308 45.76 9.45 16.81
C LEU A 308 46.53 8.52 15.85
N ASN A 309 47.59 9.01 15.18
CA ASN A 309 48.59 8.33 14.33
C ASN A 309 48.27 6.86 13.96
N LYS A 310 47.21 6.64 13.16
CA LYS A 310 46.76 5.31 12.70
C LYS A 310 46.47 4.26 13.81
N ASN A 311 46.36 4.68 15.06
CA ASN A 311 46.06 3.78 16.17
C ASN A 311 44.59 3.36 16.12
N LYS A 312 44.37 2.11 15.66
CA LYS A 312 43.04 1.54 15.42
C LYS A 312 42.09 1.62 16.63
N LYS A 313 42.62 1.52 17.86
CA LYS A 313 41.80 1.52 19.08
C LYS A 313 41.22 2.91 19.38
N LEU A 314 42.05 3.95 19.32
CA LEU A 314 41.64 5.33 19.59
C LEU A 314 40.69 5.84 18.50
N ILE A 315 40.97 5.52 17.23
CA ILE A 315 40.11 5.90 16.10
C ILE A 315 38.74 5.23 16.22
N LYS A 316 38.68 3.97 16.65
CA LYS A 316 37.41 3.27 16.92
C LYS A 316 36.66 3.88 18.11
N LYS A 317 37.35 4.42 19.11
CA LYS A 317 36.75 5.14 20.24
C LYS A 317 36.14 6.47 19.78
N LEU A 318 36.87 7.24 18.98
CA LEU A 318 36.40 8.50 18.40
C LEU A 318 35.20 8.29 17.46
N ALA A 319 35.26 7.28 16.59
CA ALA A 319 34.16 6.92 15.69
C ALA A 319 32.88 6.43 16.41
N ARG A 320 32.99 5.98 17.67
CA ARG A 320 31.84 5.62 18.51
C ARG A 320 31.28 6.80 19.30
N LYS A 321 32.11 7.81 19.60
CA LYS A 321 31.71 9.01 20.35
C LYS A 321 30.77 9.89 19.51
N TYR A 322 31.06 10.06 18.22
CA TYR A 322 30.31 10.94 17.32
C TYR A 322 29.50 10.17 16.29
N ASP A 323 28.33 10.68 15.92
CA ASP A 323 27.45 10.07 14.92
C ASP A 323 27.89 10.42 13.49
N ALA A 324 28.25 11.69 13.24
CA ALA A 324 28.78 12.16 11.97
C ALA A 324 29.98 13.10 12.14
N PHE A 325 30.74 13.23 11.05
CA PHE A 325 31.87 14.14 10.96
C PHE A 325 31.64 15.13 9.81
N VAL A 326 32.05 16.36 10.05
CA VAL A 326 32.08 17.43 9.04
C VAL A 326 33.54 17.87 8.94
N ALA A 327 34.06 18.06 7.73
CA ALA A 327 35.45 18.46 7.55
C ALA A 327 35.61 19.61 6.56
N SER A 328 36.57 20.49 6.80
CA SER A 328 36.98 21.47 5.78
C SER A 328 37.53 20.77 4.53
N GLU A 329 37.24 21.33 3.36
CA GLU A 329 37.72 20.82 2.07
C GLU A 329 39.25 20.68 2.01
N THR A 330 39.98 21.58 2.69
CA THR A 330 41.45 21.58 2.77
C THR A 330 41.97 20.30 3.45
N LEU A 331 41.25 19.80 4.45
CA LEU A 331 41.65 18.66 5.27
C LEU A 331 41.15 17.32 4.74
N LEU A 332 40.12 17.31 3.88
CA LEU A 332 39.48 16.09 3.39
C LEU A 332 40.47 15.12 2.71
N ARG A 333 41.46 15.67 1.97
CA ARG A 333 42.51 14.88 1.31
C ARG A 333 43.52 14.26 2.29
N GLN A 334 43.71 14.87 3.45
CA GLN A 334 44.67 14.45 4.46
C GLN A 334 44.09 13.40 5.43
N ILE A 335 42.78 13.44 5.67
CA ILE A 335 42.06 12.57 6.62
C ILE A 335 42.33 11.07 6.39
N PRO A 336 42.24 10.52 5.16
CA PRO A 336 42.57 9.12 4.91
C PRO A 336 44.04 8.77 5.18
N ARG A 337 44.98 9.71 5.02
CA ARG A 337 46.41 9.50 5.26
C ARG A 337 46.75 9.44 6.75
N ILE A 338 46.12 10.31 7.54
CA ILE A 338 46.37 10.45 8.99
C ILE A 338 45.63 9.39 9.80
N LEU A 339 44.33 9.20 9.54
CA LEU A 339 43.46 8.29 10.29
C LEU A 339 43.40 6.88 9.67
N GLY A 340 43.90 6.72 8.45
CA GLY A 340 43.75 5.46 7.71
C GLY A 340 42.28 5.14 7.40
N PRO A 341 41.97 3.90 7.04
CA PRO A 341 40.61 3.49 6.65
C PRO A 341 39.64 3.37 7.83
N GLY A 342 40.01 3.77 9.05
CA GLY A 342 39.22 3.55 10.26
C GLY A 342 37.83 4.17 10.21
N LEU A 343 37.73 5.46 9.85
CA LEU A 343 36.45 6.18 9.71
C LEU A 343 35.61 5.68 8.54
N SER A 344 36.27 5.37 7.40
CA SER A 344 35.60 4.82 6.23
C SER A 344 34.98 3.45 6.50
N ARG A 345 35.69 2.57 7.22
CA ARG A 345 35.18 1.26 7.64
C ARG A 345 34.01 1.37 8.63
N ALA A 346 33.99 2.42 9.44
CA ALA A 346 32.85 2.75 10.31
C ALA A 346 31.66 3.35 9.53
N GLY A 347 31.85 3.72 8.27
CA GLY A 347 30.82 4.32 7.41
C GLY A 347 30.56 5.80 7.70
N LYS A 348 31.43 6.45 8.47
CA LYS A 348 31.32 7.83 8.95
C LYS A 348 32.40 8.72 8.31
N PHE A 349 32.48 8.68 6.98
CA PHE A 349 33.42 9.56 6.28
C PHE A 349 32.91 11.00 6.36
N PRO A 350 33.77 11.99 6.62
CA PRO A 350 33.32 13.37 6.83
C PRO A 350 32.66 13.98 5.58
N THR A 351 31.62 14.78 5.81
CA THR A 351 31.01 15.62 4.77
C THR A 351 31.86 16.90 4.60
N PRO A 352 32.21 17.29 3.37
CA PRO A 352 32.98 18.51 3.14
C PRO A 352 32.15 19.77 3.47
N VAL A 353 32.83 20.78 3.99
CA VAL A 353 32.33 22.14 4.20
C VAL A 353 33.34 23.14 3.64
N SER A 354 32.83 24.10 2.87
CA SER A 354 33.60 25.25 2.40
C SER A 354 33.57 26.38 3.44
N HIS A 355 34.59 27.24 3.44
CA HIS A 355 34.62 28.41 4.33
C HIS A 355 33.56 29.47 3.97
N ALA A 356 33.08 29.48 2.73
CA ALA A 356 32.02 30.37 2.26
C ALA A 356 30.61 29.95 2.73
N GLU A 357 30.45 28.68 3.13
CA GLU A 357 29.16 28.15 3.56
C GLU A 357 28.95 28.37 5.06
N ASP A 358 27.68 28.51 5.44
CA ASP A 358 27.29 28.53 6.84
C ASP A 358 27.38 27.13 7.45
N LEU A 359 28.14 27.05 8.55
CA LEU A 359 28.37 25.81 9.28
C LEU A 359 27.06 25.30 9.91
N GLU A 360 26.18 26.20 10.37
CA GLU A 360 24.91 25.82 11.00
C GLU A 360 23.95 25.17 10.00
N ALA A 361 23.78 25.78 8.83
CA ALA A 361 23.01 25.21 7.74
C ALA A 361 23.52 23.83 7.34
N LYS A 362 24.85 23.65 7.23
CA LYS A 362 25.42 22.33 6.89
C LYS A 362 25.20 21.30 8.00
N VAL A 363 25.37 21.70 9.25
CA VAL A 363 25.11 20.81 10.40
C VAL A 363 23.65 20.36 10.39
N THR A 364 22.72 21.26 10.10
CA THR A 364 21.29 20.95 9.97
C THR A 364 21.01 20.04 8.76
N GLU A 365 21.69 20.23 7.64
CA GLU A 365 21.65 19.34 6.48
C GLU A 365 22.12 17.93 6.84
N VAL A 366 23.24 17.80 7.56
CA VAL A 366 23.75 16.49 8.01
C VAL A 366 22.78 15.84 8.99
N LYS A 367 22.17 16.60 9.92
CA LYS A 367 21.17 16.08 10.87
C LYS A 367 19.88 15.62 10.18
N SER A 368 19.48 16.27 9.09
CA SER A 368 18.29 15.92 8.30
C SER A 368 18.55 14.84 7.24
N THR A 369 19.82 14.52 6.96
CA THR A 369 20.17 13.51 5.97
C THR A 369 20.13 12.11 6.55
N ILE A 370 19.34 11.24 5.92
CA ILE A 370 19.29 9.82 6.23
C ILE A 370 20.04 9.02 5.18
N LYS A 371 20.68 7.92 5.61
CA LYS A 371 21.45 7.03 4.74
C LYS A 371 20.81 5.66 4.68
N PHE A 372 20.39 5.26 3.49
CA PHE A 372 20.03 3.88 3.18
C PHE A 372 21.27 3.15 2.71
N GLN A 373 21.72 2.16 3.48
CA GLN A 373 22.88 1.35 3.11
C GLN A 373 22.60 -0.12 3.31
N LEU A 374 22.56 -0.87 2.20
CA LEU A 374 22.44 -2.32 2.26
C LEU A 374 23.80 -2.95 2.57
N LYS A 375 23.89 -3.60 3.73
CA LYS A 375 25.11 -4.33 4.16
C LYS A 375 25.02 -5.80 3.76
N LYS A 376 24.92 -6.69 4.74
CA LYS A 376 24.77 -8.15 4.53
C LYS A 376 23.35 -8.65 4.81
N VAL A 377 22.56 -7.87 5.56
CA VAL A 377 21.23 -8.25 6.05
C VAL A 377 20.19 -7.57 5.19
N LEU A 378 19.05 -8.26 4.97
CA LEU A 378 17.93 -7.79 4.16
C LEU A 378 17.00 -6.81 4.89
N CYS A 379 17.17 -6.68 6.20
CA CYS A 379 16.46 -5.74 7.03
C CYS A 379 17.26 -4.45 7.18
N LEU A 380 16.58 -3.31 7.04
CA LEU A 380 17.13 -1.98 7.21
C LEU A 380 16.31 -1.23 8.26
N GLY A 381 16.95 -0.34 9.01
CA GLY A 381 16.29 0.54 9.97
C GLY A 381 16.84 1.95 9.80
N VAL A 382 15.94 2.93 9.67
CA VAL A 382 16.30 4.34 9.47
C VAL A 382 15.40 5.20 10.35
N ALA A 383 15.95 6.24 11.00
CA ALA A 383 15.11 7.20 11.70
C ALA A 383 14.50 8.18 10.71
N VAL A 384 13.18 8.33 10.77
CA VAL A 384 12.40 9.19 9.87
C VAL A 384 11.81 10.38 10.62
N GLY A 385 11.77 10.37 11.95
CA GLY A 385 11.27 11.50 12.73
C GLY A 385 11.42 11.30 14.24
N ASN A 386 10.71 12.13 14.99
CA ASN A 386 10.59 12.06 16.44
C ASN A 386 9.13 12.31 16.88
N VAL A 387 8.79 11.98 18.12
CA VAL A 387 7.42 12.11 18.65
C VAL A 387 6.99 13.58 18.86
N GLY A 388 7.94 14.52 18.83
CA GLY A 388 7.65 15.95 18.95
C GLY A 388 7.27 16.64 17.64
N MET A 389 7.37 15.94 16.51
CA MET A 389 6.90 16.44 15.20
C MET A 389 5.39 16.36 15.08
N THR A 390 4.83 17.20 14.23
CA THR A 390 3.43 17.08 13.83
C THR A 390 3.20 15.84 12.94
N GLU A 391 1.96 15.37 12.89
CA GLU A 391 1.57 14.21 12.06
C GLU A 391 1.95 14.42 10.59
N ASP A 392 1.67 15.60 10.04
CA ASP A 392 1.91 15.92 8.63
C ASP A 392 3.41 15.98 8.31
N GLU A 393 4.22 16.54 9.20
CA GLU A 393 5.68 16.57 9.09
C GLU A 393 6.28 15.15 9.09
N LEU A 394 5.76 14.29 9.97
CA LEU A 394 6.22 12.92 10.09
C LEU A 394 5.83 12.09 8.86
N ILE A 395 4.60 12.25 8.35
CA ILE A 395 4.12 11.60 7.12
C ILE A 395 4.97 12.04 5.92
N SER A 396 5.24 13.34 5.79
CA SER A 396 6.08 13.87 4.71
C SER A 396 7.46 13.22 4.71
N ASN A 397 8.09 13.11 5.89
CA ASN A 397 9.37 12.44 6.05
C ASN A 397 9.30 10.94 5.69
N ILE A 398 8.28 10.22 6.16
CA ILE A 398 8.08 8.79 5.90
C ILE A 398 7.89 8.53 4.40
N MET A 399 7.02 9.29 3.75
CA MET A 399 6.71 9.12 2.34
C MET A 399 7.92 9.40 1.47
N LEU A 400 8.67 10.48 1.76
CA LEU A 400 9.90 10.80 1.04
C LEU A 400 10.96 9.69 1.21
N ALA A 401 11.11 9.17 2.43
CA ALA A 401 12.03 8.08 2.74
C ALA A 401 11.68 6.78 1.99
N ILE A 402 10.40 6.40 1.95
CA ILE A 402 9.90 5.22 1.24
C ILE A 402 10.09 5.37 -0.26
N ASN A 403 9.67 6.50 -0.84
CA ASN A 403 9.77 6.74 -2.29
C ASN A 403 11.22 6.70 -2.78
N TYR A 404 12.13 7.31 -2.01
CA TYR A 404 13.56 7.25 -2.30
C TYR A 404 14.10 5.83 -2.20
N LEU A 405 13.76 5.08 -1.15
CA LEU A 405 14.18 3.69 -1.03
C LEU A 405 13.72 2.84 -2.21
N VAL A 406 12.46 2.97 -2.62
CA VAL A 406 11.89 2.23 -3.77
C VAL A 406 12.65 2.54 -5.06
N SER A 407 13.06 3.80 -5.26
CA SER A 407 13.88 4.20 -6.42
C SER A 407 15.26 3.54 -6.47
N LEU A 408 15.82 3.14 -5.32
CA LEU A 408 17.11 2.46 -5.25
C LEU A 408 17.00 0.95 -5.58
N LEU A 409 15.79 0.39 -5.57
CA LEU A 409 15.54 -1.03 -5.78
C LEU A 409 15.28 -1.32 -7.26
N LYS A 410 16.01 -2.30 -7.83
CA LYS A 410 15.91 -2.69 -9.25
C LYS A 410 14.48 -3.08 -9.68
N LYS A 411 13.69 -3.69 -8.80
CA LYS A 411 12.29 -4.08 -9.05
C LYS A 411 11.28 -3.24 -8.26
N GLY A 412 11.70 -2.08 -7.76
CA GLY A 412 10.88 -1.19 -6.94
C GLY A 412 10.14 -1.92 -5.81
N TRP A 413 8.82 -1.75 -5.76
CA TRP A 413 7.92 -2.33 -4.76
C TRP A 413 7.94 -3.86 -4.67
N GLN A 414 8.29 -4.57 -5.75
CA GLN A 414 8.33 -6.05 -5.71
C GLN A 414 9.44 -6.58 -4.79
N ASN A 415 10.48 -5.78 -4.55
CA ASN A 415 11.57 -6.12 -3.63
C ASN A 415 11.27 -5.70 -2.18
N VAL A 416 10.18 -4.96 -1.94
CA VAL A 416 9.76 -4.58 -0.60
C VAL A 416 8.90 -5.71 -0.03
N GLY A 417 9.34 -6.29 1.09
CA GLY A 417 8.64 -7.35 1.80
C GLY A 417 7.69 -6.79 2.84
N SER A 418 8.22 -5.97 3.74
CA SER A 418 7.44 -5.29 4.77
C SER A 418 8.00 -3.89 5.08
N LEU A 419 7.11 -2.98 5.47
CA LEU A 419 7.44 -1.67 6.01
C LEU A 419 6.74 -1.51 7.36
N VAL A 420 7.51 -1.22 8.40
CA VAL A 420 7.00 -1.11 9.78
C VAL A 420 7.54 0.18 10.39
N ILE A 421 6.65 1.01 10.94
CA ILE A 421 7.03 2.16 11.75
C ILE A 421 7.00 1.73 13.21
N LYS A 422 8.01 2.19 13.96
CA LYS A 422 8.09 1.99 15.40
C LYS A 422 8.76 3.20 16.05
N ALA A 423 8.26 3.67 17.19
CA ALA A 423 9.03 4.56 18.07
C ALA A 423 9.88 3.73 19.04
N SER A 424 10.86 4.35 19.69
CA SER A 424 11.87 3.66 20.50
C SER A 424 11.28 2.60 21.46
N MET A 425 10.15 2.90 22.10
CA MET A 425 9.48 2.00 23.05
C MET A 425 7.99 1.75 22.72
N SER A 426 7.52 2.15 21.53
CA SER A 426 6.12 1.93 21.11
C SER A 426 5.94 0.59 20.38
N PRO A 427 4.71 0.02 20.38
CA PRO A 427 4.42 -1.17 19.59
C PRO A 427 4.59 -0.89 18.09
N PRO A 428 5.11 -1.85 17.32
CA PRO A 428 5.31 -1.69 15.89
C PRO A 428 3.97 -1.59 15.15
N LYS A 429 3.89 -0.64 14.21
CA LYS A 429 2.75 -0.44 13.30
C LYS A 429 3.18 -0.75 11.87
N ARG A 430 2.50 -1.69 11.22
CA ARG A 430 2.84 -2.13 9.87
C ARG A 430 2.16 -1.24 8.83
N LEU A 431 2.95 -0.73 7.89
CA LEU A 431 2.48 0.04 6.74
C LEU A 431 2.29 -0.82 5.48
N TYR A 432 3.14 -1.83 5.31
CA TYR A 432 3.17 -2.71 4.13
C TYR A 432 3.67 -4.11 4.49
#